data_AF-A0A549TG03-F1
#
_entry.id   AF-A0A549TG03-F1
#
_cell.length_a   1.000
_cell.length_b   1.000
_cell.length_c   1.000
_cell.angle_alpha   90.00
_cell.angle_beta   90.00
_cell.angle_gamma   90.00
#
_symmetry.space_group_name_H-M   'P 1'
#
loop_
_entity.id
_entity.type
_entity.pdbx_description
1 polymer ?
#
loop_
_entity_poly.entity_id
_entity_poly.type
_entity_poly.pdbx_seq_one_letter_code
_entity_poly.pdbx_strand_id
1 'polypeptide(L)'
;MTDHGWWIYLVIIVAGWLATDIWRWLGVLVGNRLDEESEALHLVRAVATALVMAVTSKLVFFPTGTLADSPLWLRLGALGVGFAAFLLTGQRVIVCVVVSISLLIAGLAFL
;
A
#
# COMPACT_ATOMS: atom_id res chain seq x y z
N MET A 1 -28.91 -23.48 -14.88
CA MET A 1 -28.12 -22.49 -14.12
C MET A 1 -27.85 -21.35 -15.07
N THR A 2 -28.64 -20.28 -14.97
CA THR A 2 -28.80 -19.23 -15.99
C THR A 2 -27.53 -18.38 -16.18
N ASP A 3 -27.20 -18.14 -17.45
CA ASP A 3 -26.05 -17.42 -18.01
C ASP A 3 -26.00 -15.92 -17.65
N HIS A 4 -25.86 -15.56 -16.37
CA HIS A 4 -25.82 -14.15 -15.93
C HIS A 4 -24.59 -13.80 -15.07
N GLY A 5 -23.52 -14.59 -15.14
CA GLY A 5 -22.26 -14.32 -14.40
C GLY A 5 -21.60 -12.98 -14.76
N TRP A 6 -21.90 -12.43 -15.94
CA TRP A 6 -21.38 -11.13 -16.40
C TRP A 6 -21.89 -9.94 -15.56
N TRP A 7 -23.09 -10.06 -14.96
CA TRP A 7 -23.68 -9.03 -14.12
C TRP A 7 -22.84 -8.73 -12.87
N ILE A 8 -22.18 -9.75 -12.30
CA ILE A 8 -21.32 -9.59 -11.12
C ILE A 8 -20.13 -8.67 -11.45
N TYR A 9 -19.50 -8.85 -12.62
CA TYR A 9 -18.39 -7.99 -13.05
C TYR A 9 -18.86 -6.55 -13.29
N LEU A 10 -20.06 -6.38 -13.85
CA LEU A 10 -20.65 -5.06 -14.07
C LEU A 10 -20.92 -4.35 -12.74
N VAL A 11 -21.47 -5.07 -11.76
CA VAL A 11 -21.66 -4.55 -10.39
C VAL A 11 -20.32 -4.22 -9.73
N ILE A 12 -19.29 -5.06 -9.85
CA ILE A 12 -17.95 -4.77 -9.29
C ILE A 12 -17.36 -3.50 -9.91
N ILE A 13 -17.47 -3.34 -11.24
CA ILE A 13 -16.97 -2.15 -11.93
C ILE A 13 -17.73 -0.91 -11.45
N VAL A 14 -19.06 -0.94 -11.47
CA VAL A 14 -19.87 0.24 -11.13
C VAL A 14 -19.74 0.55 -9.64
N ALA A 15 -19.86 -0.43 -8.76
CA ALA A 15 -19.75 -0.24 -7.32
C ALA A 15 -18.33 0.15 -6.90
N GLY A 16 -17.30 -0.49 -7.46
CA GLY A 16 -15.89 -0.17 -7.18
C GLY A 16 -15.50 1.22 -7.67
N TRP A 17 -15.95 1.57 -8.88
CA TRP A 17 -15.78 2.91 -9.44
C TRP A 17 -16.48 3.96 -8.59
N LEU A 18 -17.78 3.79 -8.34
CA LEU A 18 -18.59 4.74 -7.59
C LEU A 18 -18.07 4.92 -6.16
N ALA A 19 -17.71 3.82 -5.49
CA ALA A 19 -17.19 3.86 -4.12
C ALA A 19 -15.86 4.61 -4.02
N THR A 20 -15.03 4.62 -5.07
CA THR A 20 -13.72 5.29 -5.06
C THR A 20 -13.81 6.73 -5.57
N ASP A 21 -14.50 6.95 -6.70
CA ASP A 21 -14.59 8.27 -7.32
C ASP A 21 -15.38 9.25 -6.46
N ILE A 22 -16.45 8.82 -5.75
CA ILE A 22 -17.24 9.75 -4.93
C ILE A 22 -16.37 10.55 -3.94
N TRP A 23 -15.39 9.90 -3.32
CA TRP A 23 -14.42 10.55 -2.43
C TRP A 23 -13.45 11.46 -3.17
N ARG A 24 -13.05 11.08 -4.38
CA ARG A 24 -12.17 11.88 -5.23
C ARG A 24 -12.84 13.20 -5.64
N TRP A 25 -14.10 13.15 -6.07
CA TRP A 25 -14.89 14.34 -6.42
C TRP A 25 -15.14 15.23 -5.21
N LEU A 26 -15.46 14.63 -4.05
CA LEU A 26 -15.64 15.38 -2.80
C LEU A 26 -14.34 16.08 -2.38
N GLY A 27 -13.19 15.41 -2.54
CA GLY A 27 -11.87 15.99 -2.34
C GLY A 27 -11.57 17.18 -3.26
N VAL A 28 -11.95 17.13 -4.53
CA VAL A 28 -11.78 18.25 -5.47
C VAL A 28 -12.68 19.44 -5.09
N LEU A 29 -13.94 19.18 -4.72
CA LEU A 29 -14.89 20.22 -4.37
C LEU A 29 -14.49 20.97 -3.09
N VAL A 30 -14.04 20.23 -2.08
CA VAL A 30 -13.57 20.80 -0.81
C VAL A 30 -12.17 21.41 -0.98
N GLY A 31 -11.28 20.72 -1.70
CA GLY A 31 -9.88 21.10 -1.89
C GLY A 31 -9.69 22.45 -2.59
N ASN A 32 -10.56 22.80 -3.55
CA ASN A 32 -10.49 24.10 -4.23
C ASN A 32 -10.76 25.31 -3.31
N ARG A 33 -11.23 25.07 -2.07
CA ARG A 33 -11.50 26.12 -1.07
C ARG A 33 -10.55 26.08 0.13
N LEU A 34 -9.61 25.13 0.16
CA LEU A 34 -8.67 24.98 1.25
C LEU A 34 -7.35 25.66 0.88
N ASP A 35 -6.87 26.51 1.78
CA ASP A 35 -5.54 27.12 1.67
C ASP A 35 -4.48 26.05 1.90
N GLU A 36 -3.54 25.89 0.95
CA GLU A 36 -2.46 24.90 1.01
C GLU A 36 -1.51 25.10 2.20
N GLU A 37 -1.43 26.32 2.72
CA GLU A 37 -0.64 26.66 3.91
C GLU A 37 -1.42 26.48 5.24
N SER A 38 -2.67 26.00 5.17
CA SER A 38 -3.49 25.70 6.33
C SER A 38 -2.88 24.59 7.20
N GLU A 39 -2.78 24.87 8.50
CA GLU A 39 -2.37 23.88 9.51
C GLU A 39 -3.26 22.62 9.49
N ALA A 40 -4.56 22.78 9.20
CA ALA A 40 -5.48 21.66 9.10
C ALA A 40 -5.13 20.73 7.93
N LEU A 41 -4.73 21.27 6.77
CA LEU A 41 -4.26 20.45 5.64
C LEU A 41 -2.95 19.74 5.95
N HIS A 42 -2.04 20.39 6.70
CA HIS A 42 -0.80 19.76 7.13
C HIS A 42 -1.08 18.58 8.06
N LEU A 43 -2.01 18.74 9.01
CA LEU A 43 -2.45 17.65 9.89
C LEU A 43 -3.04 16.48 9.10
N VAL A 44 -3.95 16.75 8.16
CA VAL A 44 -4.55 15.71 7.31
C VAL A 44 -3.48 14.98 6.49
N ARG A 45 -2.52 15.70 5.91
CA ARG A 45 -1.41 15.11 5.15
C ARG A 45 -0.53 14.23 6.02
N ALA A 46 -0.19 14.70 7.23
CA ALA A 46 0.58 13.93 8.19
C ALA A 46 -0.15 12.65 8.59
N VAL A 47 -1.45 12.73 8.92
CA VAL A 47 -2.30 11.58 9.24
C VAL A 47 -2.36 10.60 8.06
N ALA A 48 -2.54 11.07 6.83
CA ALA A 48 -2.57 10.23 5.65
C ALA A 48 -1.26 9.45 5.46
N THR A 49 -0.10 10.10 5.59
CA THR A 49 1.20 9.43 5.51
C THR A 49 1.43 8.46 6.66
N ALA A 50 0.99 8.80 7.88
CA ALA A 50 1.11 7.94 9.04
C ALA A 50 0.25 6.67 8.90
N LEU A 51 -0.96 6.79 8.34
CA LEU A 51 -1.85 5.65 8.09
C LEU A 51 -1.24 4.65 7.10
N VAL A 52 -0.64 5.13 6.00
CA VAL A 52 0.03 4.26 5.01
C VAL A 52 1.20 3.51 5.64
N MET A 53 2.02 4.20 6.45
CA MET A 53 3.13 3.57 7.17
C MET A 53 2.65 2.59 8.24
N ALA A 54 1.56 2.91 8.95
CA ALA A 54 0.98 2.05 9.97
C ALA A 54 0.45 0.74 9.37
N VAL A 55 -0.25 0.80 8.24
CA VAL A 55 -0.73 -0.41 7.54
C VAL A 55 0.44 -1.25 7.04
N THR A 56 1.46 -0.62 6.45
CA THR A 56 2.66 -1.33 6.00
C THR A 56 3.38 -2.02 7.16
N SER A 57 3.56 -1.31 8.28
CA SER A 57 4.15 -1.86 9.51
C SER A 57 3.34 -3.03 10.06
N LYS A 58 2.00 -2.93 10.08
CA LYS A 58 1.12 -4.02 10.50
C LYS A 58 1.34 -5.28 9.67
N LEU A 59 1.51 -5.16 8.35
CA LEU A 59 1.76 -6.33 7.49
C LEU A 59 3.12 -6.99 7.78
N VAL A 60 4.12 -6.23 8.23
CA VAL A 60 5.45 -6.75 8.58
C VAL A 60 5.44 -7.47 9.94
N PHE A 61 4.90 -6.82 10.98
CA PHE A 61 4.92 -7.33 12.34
C PHE A 61 3.79 -8.33 12.64
N PHE A 62 2.61 -8.11 12.08
CA PHE A 62 1.39 -8.91 12.29
C PHE A 62 0.83 -9.38 10.94
N PRO A 63 1.58 -10.22 10.21
CA PRO A 63 1.17 -10.77 8.92
C PRO A 63 -0.08 -11.64 9.05
N THR A 64 -0.78 -11.82 7.93
CA THR A 64 -1.85 -12.81 7.81
C THR A 64 -1.65 -13.64 6.53
N GLY A 65 -2.23 -14.84 6.49
CA GLY A 65 -2.09 -15.75 5.33
C GLY A 65 -0.73 -16.43 5.26
N THR A 66 -0.25 -16.72 4.05
CA THR A 66 1.00 -17.45 3.78
C THR A 66 2.25 -16.75 4.31
N LEU A 67 2.17 -15.44 4.51
CA LEU A 67 3.26 -14.69 5.12
C LEU A 67 3.39 -14.97 6.62
N ALA A 68 2.38 -15.54 7.29
CA ALA A 68 2.43 -15.82 8.73
C ALA A 68 3.53 -16.82 9.11
N ASP A 69 3.85 -17.76 8.20
CA ASP A 69 4.84 -18.82 8.43
C ASP A 69 6.29 -18.32 8.34
N SER A 70 6.52 -17.14 7.75
CA SER A 70 7.88 -16.61 7.60
C SER A 70 8.42 -16.05 8.93
N PRO A 71 9.72 -16.18 9.25
CA PRO A 71 10.29 -15.59 10.46
C PRO A 71 10.35 -14.05 10.38
N LEU A 72 10.11 -13.38 11.51
CA LEU A 72 10.12 -11.90 11.61
C LEU A 72 11.46 -11.29 11.19
N TRP A 73 12.58 -11.92 11.52
CA TRP A 73 13.92 -11.47 11.12
C TRP A 73 14.10 -11.43 9.60
N LEU A 74 13.51 -12.37 8.86
CA LEU A 74 13.57 -12.37 7.41
C LEU A 74 12.80 -11.18 6.83
N ARG A 75 11.62 -10.86 7.39
CA ARG A 75 10.83 -9.71 6.92
C ARG A 75 11.53 -8.40 7.20
N LEU A 76 12.05 -8.22 8.42
CA LEU A 76 12.80 -7.02 8.78
C LEU A 76 14.10 -6.89 7.98
N GLY A 77 14.80 -8.00 7.76
CA GLY A 77 16.00 -8.05 6.93
C GLY A 77 15.70 -7.69 5.47
N ALA A 78 14.68 -8.28 4.87
CA ALA A 78 14.26 -7.98 3.51
C ALA A 78 13.84 -6.51 3.33
N LEU A 79 13.05 -5.98 4.27
CA LEU A 79 12.65 -4.57 4.31
C LEU A 79 13.87 -3.65 4.44
N GLY A 80 14.77 -3.95 5.39
CA GLY A 80 15.95 -3.15 5.67
C GLY A 80 16.95 -3.15 4.52
N VAL A 81 17.23 -4.31 3.93
CA VAL A 81 18.14 -4.43 2.77
C VAL A 81 17.53 -3.79 1.53
N GLY A 82 16.23 -3.95 1.28
CA GLY A 82 15.55 -3.26 0.19
C GLY A 82 15.59 -1.75 0.34
N PHE A 83 15.38 -1.23 1.56
CA PHE A 83 15.52 0.19 1.85
C PHE A 83 16.97 0.70 1.70
N ALA A 84 17.96 -0.09 2.11
CA ALA A 84 19.36 0.25 1.86
C ALA A 84 19.67 0.32 0.35
N ALA A 85 19.21 -0.66 -0.43
CA ALA A 85 19.36 -0.67 -1.88
C ALA A 85 18.68 0.53 -2.56
N PHE A 86 17.51 0.95 -2.05
CA PHE A 86 16.83 2.17 -2.47
C PHE A 86 17.70 3.41 -2.29
N LEU A 87 18.32 3.58 -1.12
CA LEU A 87 19.21 4.72 -0.86
C LEU A 87 20.44 4.72 -1.78
N LEU A 88 21.04 3.54 -1.98
CA LEU A 88 22.24 3.39 -2.80
C LEU A 88 22.00 3.59 -4.30
N THR A 89 20.78 3.36 -4.79
CA THR A 89 20.43 3.46 -6.22
C THR A 89 19.80 4.78 -6.63
N GLY A 90 19.91 5.81 -5.78
CA GLY A 90 19.36 7.14 -6.06
C GLY A 90 17.86 7.21 -5.85
N GLN A 91 17.35 6.60 -4.77
CA GLN A 91 15.95 6.69 -4.36
C GLN A 91 14.96 6.13 -5.40
N ARG A 92 15.35 5.06 -6.09
CA ARG A 92 14.49 4.37 -7.06
C ARG A 92 13.57 3.38 -6.34
N VAL A 93 12.29 3.73 -6.21
CA VAL A 93 11.28 2.90 -5.52
C VAL A 93 11.21 1.47 -6.10
N ILE A 94 11.33 1.32 -7.42
CA ILE A 94 11.34 0.01 -8.09
C ILE A 94 12.45 -0.89 -7.54
N VAL A 95 13.65 -0.36 -7.29
CA VAL A 95 14.76 -1.15 -6.75
C VAL A 95 14.44 -1.65 -5.36
N CYS A 96 13.88 -0.79 -4.50
CA CYS A 96 13.42 -1.16 -3.15
C CYS A 96 12.49 -2.37 -3.20
N VAL A 97 11.46 -2.28 -4.05
CA VAL A 97 10.39 -3.26 -4.16
C VAL A 97 10.94 -4.58 -4.68
N VAL A 98 11.69 -4.54 -5.78
CA VAL A 98 12.27 -5.75 -6.38
C VAL A 98 13.22 -6.44 -5.40
N VAL A 99 14.14 -5.70 -4.78
CA VAL A 99 15.10 -6.26 -3.82
C VAL A 99 14.41 -6.87 -2.61
N SER A 100 13.46 -6.15 -1.98
CA SER A 100 12.73 -6.66 -0.81
C SER A 100 11.94 -7.93 -1.13
N ILE A 101 11.22 -7.94 -2.25
CA ILE A 101 10.42 -9.09 -2.67
C ILE A 101 11.32 -10.28 -3.01
N SER A 102 12.38 -10.08 -3.78
CA SER A 102 13.32 -11.15 -4.13
C SER A 102 13.98 -11.76 -2.89
N LEU A 103 14.39 -10.94 -1.92
CA LEU A 103 14.95 -11.42 -0.65
C LEU A 103 13.93 -12.20 0.18
N LEU A 104 12.68 -11.73 0.24
CA LEU A 104 11.63 -12.41 0.98
C LEU A 104 11.30 -13.77 0.36
N ILE A 105 11.18 -13.84 -0.97
CA ILE A 105 10.93 -15.08 -1.71
C ILE A 105 12.11 -16.04 -1.55
N ALA A 106 13.34 -15.57 -1.74
CA ALA A 106 14.53 -16.40 -1.59
C ALA A 106 14.65 -16.93 -0.16
N GLY A 107 14.45 -16.08 0.84
CA GLY A 107 14.49 -16.48 2.24
C GLY A 107 13.40 -17.48 2.61
N LEU A 108 12.20 -17.37 2.05
CA LEU A 108 11.13 -18.34 2.28
C LEU A 108 11.38 -19.67 1.54
N ALA A 109 12.05 -19.66 0.40
CA ALA A 109 12.38 -20.87 -0.36
C ALA A 109 13.54 -21.68 0.27
N PHE A 110 14.41 -21.03 1.04
CA PHE A 110 15.56 -21.66 1.70
C PHE A 110 15.29 -22.13 3.14
N LEU A 111 14.18 -21.71 3.76
CA LEU A 111 13.79 -22.04 5.14
C LEU A 111 12.67 -23.08 5.17
#